data_AF-A0A9P5P6E7-F1
#
_entry.id   AF-A0A9P5P6E7-F1
#
_cell.length_a   1.000
_cell.length_b   1.000
_cell.length_c   1.000
_cell.angle_alpha   90.00
_cell.angle_beta   90.00
_cell.angle_gamma   90.00
#
_symmetry.space_group_name_H-M   'P 1'
#
loop_
_entity.id
_entity.type
_entity.pdbx_description
1 polymer ?
#
loop_
_entity_poly.entity_id
_entity_poly.type
_entity_poly.pdbx_seq_one_letter_code
_entity_poly.pdbx_strand_id
1 'polypeptide(L)'
;VKQDVIRLLEDHEERVASLADKHSFTLDYIKRLITTTSGLKRKRAPGRMQALVHIKAQEVNASLPVGSKLKAPALRKLVNLDDELLEISDEKLEQAKREVDEKRLLSTRGARPNVASAGKDYSSTSQLIQKEFDSLHLRTGAVGFGFLAPASSDDRGRPIWFVAGNNSVDFVRRQLNTTMWDLLGQLELWASTKN
;
A
#
# COMPACT_ATOMS: atom_id res chain seq x y z
N VAL A 1 -7.46 36.69 1.63
CA VAL A 1 -6.66 35.45 1.47
C VAL A 1 -5.83 35.10 2.71
N LYS A 2 -4.81 35.89 3.12
CA LYS A 2 -3.99 35.53 4.30
C LYS A 2 -4.80 35.44 5.60
N GLN A 3 -5.71 36.38 5.85
CA GLN A 3 -6.61 36.34 7.02
C GLN A 3 -7.60 35.18 6.96
N ASP A 4 -8.10 34.85 5.76
CA ASP A 4 -9.01 33.71 5.57
C ASP A 4 -8.31 32.37 5.85
N VAL A 5 -7.04 32.25 5.48
CA VAL A 5 -6.22 31.06 5.79
C VAL A 5 -5.96 30.94 7.30
N ILE A 6 -5.70 32.05 8.00
CA ILE A 6 -5.50 32.05 9.46
C ILE A 6 -6.79 31.60 10.16
N ARG A 7 -7.93 32.19 9.79
CA ARG A 7 -9.23 31.83 10.35
C ARG A 7 -9.59 30.36 10.11
N LEU A 8 -9.26 29.83 8.93
CA LEU A 8 -9.48 28.42 8.62
C LEU A 8 -8.64 27.49 9.50
N LEU A 9 -7.42 27.88 9.85
CA LEU A 9 -6.56 27.12 10.76
C LEU A 9 -7.11 27.16 12.20
N GLU A 10 -7.57 28.31 12.66
CA GLU A 10 -8.21 28.48 13.98
C GLU A 10 -9.48 27.62 14.10
N ASP A 11 -10.39 27.70 13.12
CA ASP A 11 -11.60 26.88 13.04
C ASP A 11 -11.29 25.36 13.05
N HIS A 12 -10.19 24.96 12.40
CA HIS A 12 -9.76 23.56 12.38
C HIS A 12 -9.23 23.12 13.75
N GLU A 13 -8.46 23.94 14.44
CA GLU A 13 -7.96 23.62 15.79
C GLU A 13 -9.09 23.50 16.82
N GLU A 14 -10.10 24.38 16.77
CA GLU A 14 -11.29 24.29 17.63
C GLU A 14 -12.10 23.01 17.39
N ARG A 15 -12.25 22.60 16.12
CA ARG A 15 -12.91 21.34 15.77
C ARG A 15 -12.13 20.12 16.25
N VAL A 16 -10.80 20.16 16.19
CA VAL A 16 -9.96 19.07 16.72
C VAL A 16 -10.03 19.00 18.25
N ALA A 17 -10.06 20.15 18.93
CA ALA A 17 -10.20 20.21 20.39
C ALA A 17 -11.57 19.69 20.85
N SER A 18 -12.66 20.13 20.21
CA SER A 18 -14.01 19.63 20.55
C SER A 18 -14.17 18.13 20.31
N LEU A 19 -13.50 17.55 19.31
CA LEU A 19 -13.45 16.11 19.10
C LEU A 19 -12.68 15.38 20.21
N ALA A 20 -11.61 15.99 20.71
CA ALA A 20 -10.79 15.43 21.79
C ALA A 20 -11.61 15.35 23.08
N ASP A 21 -12.34 16.43 23.41
CA ASP A 21 -13.23 16.51 24.55
C ASP A 21 -14.41 15.54 24.42
N LYS A 22 -15.03 15.45 23.24
CA LYS A 22 -16.17 14.56 22.99
C LYS A 22 -15.84 13.07 23.18
N HIS A 23 -14.63 12.68 22.83
CA HIS A 23 -14.20 11.27 22.88
C HIS A 23 -13.24 10.97 24.04
N SER A 24 -13.03 11.93 24.96
CA SER A 24 -12.11 11.81 26.09
C SER A 24 -10.70 11.35 25.70
N PHE A 25 -10.24 11.78 24.53
CA PHE A 25 -8.89 11.48 24.03
C PHE A 25 -8.00 12.72 24.10
N THR A 26 -6.69 12.52 24.13
CA THR A 26 -5.76 13.64 24.04
C THR A 26 -5.83 14.28 22.65
N LEU A 27 -5.63 15.59 22.61
CA LEU A 27 -5.59 16.36 21.36
C LEU A 27 -4.51 15.82 20.40
N ASP A 28 -3.38 15.36 20.96
CA ASP A 28 -2.30 14.72 20.20
C ASP A 28 -2.71 13.37 19.60
N TYR A 29 -3.51 12.57 20.32
CA TYR A 29 -4.06 11.31 19.79
C TYR A 29 -5.01 11.55 18.61
N ILE A 30 -5.86 12.57 18.66
CA ILE A 30 -6.75 12.92 17.55
C ILE A 30 -5.97 13.51 16.37
N LYS A 31 -5.00 14.40 16.60
CA LYS A 31 -4.09 14.90 15.56
C LYS A 31 -3.34 13.74 14.89
N ARG A 32 -2.88 12.77 15.69
CA ARG A 32 -2.28 11.54 15.17
C ARG A 32 -3.27 10.70 14.40
N LEU A 33 -4.53 10.60 14.82
CA LEU A 33 -5.57 9.89 14.09
C LEU A 33 -5.79 10.51 12.71
N ILE A 34 -5.93 11.83 12.64
CA ILE A 34 -6.11 12.62 11.40
C ILE A 34 -4.93 12.45 10.44
N THR A 35 -3.71 12.42 10.97
CA THR A 35 -2.50 12.19 10.14
C THR A 35 -2.32 10.72 9.76
N THR A 36 -2.74 9.80 10.61
CA THR A 36 -2.61 8.33 10.41
C THR A 36 -3.77 7.73 9.64
N THR A 37 -4.85 8.47 9.35
CA THR A 37 -5.94 8.00 8.46
C THR A 37 -5.49 7.76 7.02
N SER A 38 -4.25 8.08 6.66
CA SER A 38 -3.62 7.48 5.47
C SER A 38 -3.67 5.96 5.63
N GLY A 39 -4.54 5.30 4.85
CA GLY A 39 -4.77 3.86 4.86
C GLY A 39 -3.57 3.04 4.43
N LEU A 40 -2.41 3.67 4.22
CA LEU A 40 -1.11 3.05 4.01
C LEU A 40 -0.67 2.25 5.25
N LYS A 41 -1.25 1.06 5.41
CA LYS A 41 -0.83 0.09 6.41
C LYS A 41 0.65 -0.20 6.19
N ARG A 42 1.49 0.14 7.18
CA ARG A 42 2.90 -0.29 7.19
C ARG A 42 2.95 -1.80 7.01
N LYS A 43 3.83 -2.25 6.11
CA LYS A 43 4.08 -3.69 5.91
C LYS A 43 4.50 -4.28 7.26
N ARG A 44 3.76 -5.30 7.72
CA ARG A 44 4.02 -5.93 9.02
C ARG A 44 5.35 -6.68 8.96
N ALA A 45 6.25 -6.36 9.89
CA ALA A 45 7.49 -7.10 10.09
C ALA A 45 7.20 -8.58 10.39
N PRO A 46 8.06 -9.51 9.93
CA PRO A 46 7.90 -10.92 10.20
C PRO A 46 8.11 -11.21 11.69
N GLY A 47 7.16 -11.89 12.30
CA GLY A 47 7.24 -12.30 13.70
C GLY A 47 8.17 -13.51 13.90
N ARG A 48 8.59 -13.76 15.15
CA ARG A 48 9.47 -14.90 15.52
C ARG A 48 8.98 -16.23 14.91
N MET A 49 7.71 -16.58 15.11
CA MET A 49 7.14 -17.81 14.58
C MET A 49 7.19 -17.92 13.05
N GLN A 50 7.13 -16.80 12.32
CA GLN A 50 7.24 -16.83 10.85
C GLN A 50 8.68 -17.11 10.40
N ALA A 51 9.67 -16.59 11.13
CA ALA A 51 11.08 -16.88 10.90
C ALA A 51 11.40 -18.35 11.21
N LEU A 52 10.92 -18.89 12.34
CA LEU A 52 11.12 -20.31 12.68
C LEU A 52 10.49 -21.26 11.66
N VAL A 53 9.26 -20.95 11.22
CA VAL A 53 8.61 -21.72 10.14
C VAL A 53 9.40 -21.65 8.83
N HIS A 54 10.06 -20.53 8.53
CA HIS A 54 10.90 -20.40 7.33
C HIS A 54 12.15 -21.29 7.41
N ILE A 55 12.84 -21.31 8.56
CA ILE A 55 13.99 -22.20 8.80
C ILE A 55 13.56 -23.66 8.67
N LYS A 56 12.49 -24.07 9.38
CA LYS A 56 11.97 -25.44 9.29
C LYS A 56 11.50 -25.79 7.88
N ALA A 57 10.96 -24.82 7.15
CA ALA A 57 10.58 -25.03 5.76
C ALA A 57 11.78 -25.26 4.85
N GLN A 58 12.92 -24.62 5.10
CA GLN A 58 14.16 -24.87 4.34
C GLN A 58 14.67 -26.27 4.61
N GLU A 59 14.71 -26.70 5.87
CA GLU A 59 15.16 -28.06 6.26
C GLU A 59 14.27 -29.15 5.65
N VAL A 60 12.95 -29.07 5.88
CA VAL A 60 12.04 -30.16 5.56
C VAL A 60 11.64 -30.17 4.09
N ASN A 61 11.56 -29.00 3.43
CA ASN A 61 11.18 -28.97 2.01
C ASN A 61 12.37 -29.07 1.06
N ALA A 62 13.62 -29.01 1.53
CA ALA A 62 14.79 -29.25 0.68
C ALA A 62 14.86 -30.70 0.20
N SER A 63 14.39 -31.65 1.01
CA SER A 63 14.39 -33.08 0.70
C SER A 63 13.15 -33.54 -0.09
N LEU A 64 12.16 -32.67 -0.28
CA LEU A 64 10.90 -33.01 -0.93
C LEU A 64 10.89 -32.62 -2.43
N PRO A 65 10.32 -33.46 -3.32
CA PRO A 65 10.22 -33.13 -4.74
C PRO A 65 9.36 -31.90 -4.99
N VAL A 66 9.66 -31.20 -6.09
CA VAL A 66 8.95 -29.99 -6.51
C VAL A 66 7.45 -30.25 -6.59
N GLY A 67 6.66 -29.51 -5.82
CA GLY A 67 5.20 -29.64 -5.74
C GLY A 67 4.67 -30.35 -4.48
N SER A 68 5.53 -31.03 -3.72
CA SER A 68 5.14 -31.76 -2.50
C SER A 68 5.46 -31.01 -1.19
N LYS A 69 5.71 -29.70 -1.27
CA LYS A 69 6.10 -28.88 -0.12
C LYS A 69 5.03 -28.90 0.98
N LEU A 70 5.48 -29.03 2.23
CA LEU A 70 4.62 -28.95 3.40
C LEU A 70 4.01 -27.55 3.55
N LYS A 71 2.72 -27.51 3.91
CA LYS A 71 1.98 -26.27 4.15
C LYS A 71 2.33 -25.67 5.52
N ALA A 72 2.17 -24.37 5.65
CA ALA A 72 2.48 -23.61 6.88
C ALA A 72 1.87 -24.19 8.18
N PRO A 73 0.64 -24.74 8.23
CA PRO A 73 0.10 -25.32 9.45
C PRO A 73 0.86 -26.57 9.92
N ALA A 74 1.30 -27.41 8.99
CA ALA A 74 2.08 -28.61 9.32
C ALA A 74 3.48 -28.22 9.82
N LEU A 75 4.11 -27.25 9.15
CA LEU A 75 5.41 -26.72 9.55
C LEU A 75 5.38 -26.09 10.96
N ARG A 76 4.31 -25.38 11.33
CA ARG A 76 4.15 -24.85 12.69
C ARG A 76 4.11 -25.93 13.76
N LYS A 77 3.46 -27.07 13.48
CA LYS A 77 3.43 -28.20 14.41
C LYS A 77 4.84 -28.78 14.58
N LEU A 78 5.60 -28.89 13.49
CA LEU A 78 6.98 -29.37 13.53
C LEU A 78 7.90 -28.41 14.29
N VAL A 79 7.71 -27.09 14.14
CA VAL A 79 8.46 -26.08 14.91
C VAL A 79 8.18 -26.21 16.40
N ASN A 80 6.93 -26.45 16.80
CA ASN A 80 6.57 -26.59 18.21
C ASN A 80 7.07 -27.91 18.85
N LEU A 81 7.49 -28.88 18.04
CA LEU A 81 8.05 -30.15 18.51
C LEU A 81 9.58 -30.12 18.57
N ASP A 82 10.20 -29.04 18.11
CA ASP A 82 11.64 -28.90 17.95
C ASP A 82 12.16 -27.87 18.94
N ASP A 83 12.55 -28.34 20.13
CA ASP A 83 13.01 -27.50 21.23
C ASP A 83 14.31 -26.76 20.89
N GLU A 84 15.20 -27.37 20.10
CA GLU A 84 16.44 -26.73 19.64
C GLU A 84 16.16 -25.53 18.73
N LEU A 85 15.13 -25.63 17.87
CA LEU A 85 14.73 -24.53 17.00
C LEU A 85 14.03 -23.41 17.78
N LEU A 86 13.32 -23.73 18.86
CA LEU A 86 12.71 -22.74 19.74
C LEU A 86 13.76 -21.93 20.52
N GLU A 87 14.90 -22.53 20.85
CA GLU A 87 16.03 -21.91 21.57
C GLU A 87 17.10 -21.28 20.65
N ILE A 88 16.79 -21.08 19.37
CA ILE A 88 17.75 -20.52 18.42
C ILE A 88 18.26 -19.12 18.85
N SER A 89 19.56 -18.88 18.61
CA SER A 89 20.22 -17.59 18.84
C SER A 89 19.53 -16.43 18.13
N ASP A 90 19.49 -15.25 18.76
CA ASP A 90 18.85 -14.06 18.21
C ASP A 90 19.43 -13.61 16.87
N GLU A 91 20.73 -13.84 16.62
CA GLU A 91 21.37 -13.50 15.33
C GLU A 91 20.78 -14.29 14.16
N LYS A 92 20.66 -15.62 14.31
CA LYS A 92 20.03 -16.48 13.30
C LYS A 92 18.55 -16.15 13.11
N LEU A 93 17.86 -15.75 14.18
CA LEU A 93 16.47 -15.34 14.11
C LEU A 93 16.30 -14.06 13.27
N GLU A 94 17.15 -13.06 13.49
CA GLU A 94 17.12 -11.82 12.72
C GLU A 94 17.50 -12.05 11.25
N GLN A 95 18.45 -12.93 10.97
CA GLN A 95 18.77 -13.34 9.60
C GLN A 95 17.55 -13.97 8.92
N ALA A 96 16.88 -14.92 9.58
CA ALA A 96 15.68 -15.56 9.03
C ALA A 96 14.52 -14.57 8.82
N LYS A 97 14.38 -13.55 9.69
CA LYS A 97 13.41 -12.45 9.46
C LYS A 97 13.73 -11.67 8.19
N ARG A 98 14.99 -11.33 7.95
CA ARG A 98 15.43 -10.63 6.73
C ARG A 98 15.12 -11.45 5.48
N GLU A 99 15.45 -12.74 5.48
CA GLU A 99 15.16 -13.63 4.35
C GLU A 99 13.66 -13.74 4.04
N VAL A 100 12.82 -13.82 5.08
CA VAL A 100 11.36 -13.83 4.92
C VAL A 100 10.89 -12.53 4.26
N ASP A 101 11.44 -11.39 4.64
CA ASP A 101 11.08 -10.10 4.05
C ASP A 101 11.59 -9.92 2.63
N GLU A 102 12.81 -10.37 2.32
CA GLU A 102 13.35 -10.41 0.97
C GLU A 102 12.49 -11.29 0.06
N LYS A 103 12.12 -12.49 0.52
CA LYS A 103 11.23 -13.38 -0.21
C LYS A 103 9.85 -12.76 -0.45
N ARG A 104 9.32 -12.02 0.53
CA ARG A 104 8.09 -11.24 0.35
C ARG A 104 8.28 -10.16 -0.70
N LEU A 105 9.38 -9.42 -0.66
CA LEU A 105 9.70 -8.39 -1.66
C LEU A 105 9.81 -8.97 -3.06
N LEU A 106 10.48 -10.11 -3.21
CA LEU A 106 10.57 -10.88 -4.46
C LEU A 106 9.18 -11.33 -4.93
N SER A 107 8.31 -11.81 -4.05
CA SER A 107 6.93 -12.19 -4.43
C SER A 107 6.06 -11.00 -4.82
N THR A 108 6.30 -9.82 -4.21
CA THR A 108 5.59 -8.58 -4.54
C THR A 108 6.07 -8.00 -5.87
N ARG A 109 7.37 -8.09 -6.16
CA ARG A 109 8.00 -7.54 -7.38
C ARG A 109 8.06 -8.55 -8.54
N GLY A 110 7.86 -9.83 -8.27
CA GLY A 110 7.95 -10.88 -9.28
C GLY A 110 6.86 -10.76 -10.34
N ALA A 111 7.17 -11.20 -11.56
CA ALA A 111 6.21 -11.28 -12.64
C ALA A 111 4.99 -12.09 -12.19
N ARG A 112 3.80 -11.50 -12.31
CA ARG A 112 2.57 -12.19 -11.92
C ARG A 112 2.25 -13.24 -12.97
N PRO A 113 2.17 -14.53 -12.63
CA PRO A 113 1.94 -15.59 -13.60
C PRO A 113 0.54 -15.55 -14.25
N ASN A 114 -0.34 -14.64 -13.79
CA ASN A 114 -1.70 -14.53 -14.31
C ASN A 114 -2.12 -13.06 -14.46
N VAL A 115 -2.52 -12.70 -15.68
CA VAL A 115 -3.09 -11.40 -16.06
C VAL A 115 -4.28 -11.00 -15.18
N ALA A 116 -5.11 -11.97 -14.75
CA ALA A 116 -6.23 -11.70 -13.84
C ALA A 116 -5.76 -11.27 -12.44
N SER A 117 -4.62 -11.79 -11.98
CA SER A 117 -4.02 -11.38 -10.70
C SER A 117 -3.39 -10.00 -10.80
N ALA A 118 -2.79 -9.67 -11.95
CA ALA A 118 -2.27 -8.33 -12.24
C ALA A 118 -3.40 -7.29 -12.28
N GLY A 119 -4.49 -7.55 -13.00
CA GLY A 119 -5.64 -6.63 -13.07
C GLY A 119 -6.31 -6.37 -11.72
N LYS A 120 -6.45 -7.41 -10.88
CA LYS A 120 -7.01 -7.26 -9.52
C LYS A 120 -6.15 -6.36 -8.64
N ASP A 121 -4.84 -6.51 -8.74
CA ASP A 121 -3.87 -5.75 -7.96
C ASP A 121 -3.78 -4.30 -8.39
N TYR A 122 -3.74 -4.10 -9.70
CA TYR A 122 -3.88 -2.79 -10.32
C TYR A 122 -5.12 -2.09 -9.77
N SER A 123 -6.27 -2.76 -9.82
CA SER A 123 -7.54 -2.20 -9.33
C SER A 123 -7.48 -1.85 -7.84
N SER A 124 -6.95 -2.76 -7.00
CA SER A 124 -6.85 -2.50 -5.56
C SER A 124 -5.87 -1.37 -5.22
N THR A 125 -4.77 -1.26 -5.96
CA THR A 125 -3.75 -0.23 -5.75
C THR A 125 -4.25 1.12 -6.23
N SER A 126 -4.91 1.18 -7.39
CA SER A 126 -5.53 2.41 -7.90
C SER A 126 -6.59 2.96 -6.94
N GLN A 127 -7.43 2.10 -6.36
CA GLN A 127 -8.40 2.52 -5.34
C GLN A 127 -7.74 3.05 -4.07
N LEU A 128 -6.61 2.47 -3.65
CA LEU A 128 -5.85 2.97 -2.51
C LEU A 128 -5.29 4.37 -2.81
N ILE A 129 -4.67 4.55 -3.98
CA ILE A 129 -4.12 5.84 -4.41
C ILE A 129 -5.23 6.90 -4.47
N GLN A 130 -6.39 6.57 -5.05
CA GLN A 130 -7.52 7.49 -5.09
C GLN A 130 -7.95 7.96 -3.69
N LYS A 131 -8.10 7.03 -2.75
CA LYS A 131 -8.44 7.37 -1.35
C LYS A 131 -7.38 8.24 -0.69
N GLU A 132 -6.11 8.03 -0.99
CA GLU A 132 -5.03 8.86 -0.47
C GLU A 132 -5.05 10.27 -1.09
N PHE A 133 -5.39 10.42 -2.37
CA PHE A 133 -5.59 11.74 -3.01
C PHE A 133 -6.75 12.50 -2.34
N ASP A 134 -7.88 11.84 -2.13
CA ASP A 134 -9.04 12.42 -1.43
C ASP A 134 -8.66 12.84 -0.01
N SER A 135 -7.98 11.95 0.72
CA SER A 135 -7.54 12.21 2.10
C SER A 135 -6.49 13.32 2.18
N LEU A 136 -5.59 13.41 1.20
CA LEU A 136 -4.60 14.47 1.11
C LEU A 136 -5.27 15.84 0.91
N HIS A 137 -6.24 15.92 -0.01
CA HIS A 137 -7.03 17.11 -0.23
C HIS A 137 -7.76 17.55 1.04
N LEU A 138 -8.47 16.63 1.70
CA LEU A 138 -9.22 16.92 2.92
C LEU A 138 -8.35 17.44 4.07
N ARG A 139 -7.11 16.92 4.20
CA ARG A 139 -6.21 17.29 5.31
C ARG A 139 -5.42 18.57 5.09
N THR A 140 -5.13 18.91 3.83
CA THR A 140 -4.15 19.97 3.52
C THR A 140 -4.68 21.05 2.57
N GLY A 141 -5.84 20.81 1.95
CA GLY A 141 -6.33 21.63 0.84
C GLY A 141 -5.50 21.46 -0.44
N ALA A 142 -4.57 20.50 -0.49
CA ALA A 142 -3.73 20.26 -1.67
C ALA A 142 -4.60 19.98 -2.91
N VAL A 143 -4.21 20.58 -4.01
CA VAL A 143 -4.83 20.39 -5.33
C VAL A 143 -3.84 19.61 -6.17
N GLY A 144 -4.30 18.52 -6.77
CA GLY A 144 -3.44 17.67 -7.60
C GLY A 144 -4.24 16.65 -8.39
N PHE A 145 -3.61 16.06 -9.39
CA PHE A 145 -4.20 14.99 -10.19
C PHE A 145 -3.13 13.98 -10.59
N GLY A 146 -3.55 12.79 -10.98
CA GLY A 146 -2.66 11.79 -11.54
C GLY A 146 -3.37 10.78 -12.42
N PHE A 147 -2.58 10.06 -13.18
CA PHE A 147 -3.02 9.09 -14.18
C PHE A 147 -2.33 7.76 -13.93
N LEU A 148 -3.07 6.67 -14.10
CA LEU A 148 -2.53 5.33 -14.21
C LEU A 148 -3.12 4.70 -15.48
N ALA A 149 -2.24 4.20 -16.33
CA ALA A 149 -2.62 3.41 -17.51
C ALA A 149 -1.91 2.04 -17.43
N PRO A 150 -2.55 0.96 -17.88
CA PRO A 150 -1.87 -0.32 -18.08
C PRO A 150 -0.77 -0.15 -19.13
N ALA A 151 0.33 -0.89 -18.96
CA ALA A 151 1.44 -0.83 -19.91
C ALA A 151 1.19 -1.72 -21.14
N SER A 152 0.48 -2.84 -20.98
CA SER A 152 0.17 -3.78 -22.06
C SER A 152 -1.31 -3.74 -22.42
N SER A 153 -1.64 -3.95 -23.70
CA SER A 153 -3.01 -4.17 -24.17
C SER A 153 -3.66 -5.43 -23.60
N ASP A 154 -2.84 -6.40 -23.18
CA ASP A 154 -3.32 -7.65 -22.60
C ASP A 154 -3.61 -7.53 -21.10
N ASP A 155 -3.16 -6.47 -20.45
CA ASP A 155 -3.42 -6.27 -19.02
C ASP A 155 -4.89 -5.95 -18.77
N ARG A 156 -5.50 -6.65 -17.81
CA ARG A 156 -6.89 -6.41 -17.39
C ARG A 156 -7.08 -5.15 -16.52
N GLY A 157 -6.04 -4.32 -16.38
CA GLY A 157 -6.15 -3.04 -15.70
C GLY A 157 -7.00 -2.09 -16.54
N ARG A 158 -7.87 -1.29 -15.92
CA ARG A 158 -8.58 -0.21 -16.64
C ARG A 158 -7.85 1.10 -16.38
N PRO A 159 -7.53 1.89 -17.41
CA PRO A 159 -6.92 3.20 -17.21
C PRO A 159 -7.82 4.04 -16.31
N ILE A 160 -7.21 4.75 -15.37
CA ILE A 160 -7.91 5.51 -14.34
C ILE A 160 -7.14 6.80 -14.04
N TRP A 161 -7.89 7.86 -13.77
CA TRP A 161 -7.36 9.10 -13.25
C TRP A 161 -7.96 9.38 -11.86
N PHE A 162 -7.20 10.08 -11.04
CA PHE A 162 -7.59 10.50 -9.70
C PHE A 162 -7.28 11.97 -9.52
N VAL A 163 -8.07 12.62 -8.68
CA VAL A 163 -8.02 14.07 -8.47
C VAL A 163 -8.16 14.35 -6.98
N ALA A 164 -7.27 15.20 -6.48
CA ALA A 164 -7.36 15.89 -5.21
C ALA A 164 -7.97 17.26 -5.46
N GLY A 165 -9.25 17.43 -5.10
CA GLY A 165 -10.00 18.69 -5.22
C GLY A 165 -10.49 19.03 -6.63
N ASN A 166 -11.67 19.63 -6.73
CA ASN A 166 -12.34 19.92 -8.01
C ASN A 166 -11.53 20.85 -8.94
N ASN A 167 -10.69 21.72 -8.36
CA ASN A 167 -9.89 22.70 -9.10
C ASN A 167 -8.87 22.06 -10.06
N SER A 168 -8.45 20.82 -9.81
CA SER A 168 -7.47 20.11 -10.65
C SER A 168 -8.01 19.80 -12.04
N VAL A 169 -9.29 19.46 -12.16
CA VAL A 169 -9.93 19.19 -13.46
C VAL A 169 -10.06 20.48 -14.26
N ASP A 170 -10.42 21.58 -13.59
CA ASP A 170 -10.51 22.89 -14.21
C ASP A 170 -9.16 23.42 -14.66
N PHE A 171 -8.09 23.15 -13.89
CA PHE A 171 -6.73 23.46 -14.31
C PHE A 171 -6.38 22.77 -15.63
N VAL A 172 -6.60 21.46 -15.74
CA VAL A 172 -6.30 20.71 -16.97
C VAL A 172 -7.12 21.23 -18.15
N ARG A 173 -8.42 21.49 -17.95
CA ARG A 173 -9.27 22.03 -19.00
C ARG A 173 -8.87 23.43 -19.46
N ARG A 174 -8.54 24.33 -18.53
CA ARG A 174 -8.27 25.74 -18.84
C ARG A 174 -6.83 26.01 -19.25
N GLN A 175 -5.86 25.27 -18.72
CA GLN A 175 -4.44 25.52 -18.95
C GLN A 175 -3.85 24.59 -20.02
N LEU A 176 -4.33 23.35 -20.09
CA LEU A 176 -3.85 22.38 -21.08
C LEU A 176 -4.81 22.23 -22.27
N ASN A 177 -5.95 22.95 -22.27
CA ASN A 177 -6.98 22.90 -23.32
C ASN A 177 -7.39 21.47 -23.71
N THR A 178 -7.44 20.59 -22.72
CA THR A 178 -7.70 19.16 -22.92
C THR A 178 -8.54 18.62 -21.76
N THR A 179 -9.09 17.42 -21.92
CA THR A 179 -9.79 16.75 -20.84
C THR A 179 -8.88 15.73 -20.14
N MET A 180 -9.20 15.41 -18.89
CA MET A 180 -8.53 14.33 -18.16
C MET A 180 -8.57 13.00 -18.93
N TRP A 181 -9.67 12.74 -19.64
CA TRP A 181 -9.83 11.52 -20.43
C TRP A 181 -8.93 11.50 -21.66
N ASP A 182 -8.76 12.64 -22.33
CA ASP A 182 -7.87 12.73 -23.50
C ASP A 182 -6.41 12.53 -23.09
N LEU A 183 -5.96 13.15 -21.99
CA LEU A 183 -4.61 12.93 -21.45
C LEU A 183 -4.39 11.48 -21.03
N LEU A 184 -5.38 10.86 -20.40
CA LEU A 184 -5.30 9.45 -20.01
C LEU A 184 -5.21 8.54 -21.24
N GLY A 185 -5.99 8.81 -22.29
CA GLY A 185 -5.93 8.06 -23.54
C GLY A 185 -4.60 8.23 -24.27
N GLN A 186 -4.02 9.44 -24.26
CA GLN A 186 -2.68 9.68 -24.80
C GLN A 186 -1.60 8.90 -24.02
N LEU A 187 -1.71 8.87 -22.69
CA LEU A 187 -0.80 8.11 -21.82
C LEU A 187 -0.90 6.60 -22.09
N GLU A 188 -2.12 6.07 -22.23
CA GLU A 188 -2.35 4.66 -22.54
C GLU A 188 -1.82 4.30 -23.93
N LEU A 189 -2.07 5.14 -24.94
CA LEU A 189 -1.52 4.94 -26.29
C LEU A 189 0.01 4.96 -26.27
N TRP A 190 0.62 5.90 -25.55
CA TRP A 190 2.07 5.97 -25.41
C TRP A 190 2.65 4.75 -24.67
N ALA A 191 1.98 4.28 -23.62
CA ALA A 191 2.42 3.13 -22.84
C ALA A 191 2.33 1.83 -23.64
N SER A 192 1.26 1.65 -24.41
CA SER A 192 1.03 0.47 -25.25
C SER A 192 1.89 0.43 -26.52
N THR A 193 2.32 1.58 -27.04
CA THR A 193 3.17 1.65 -28.25
C THR A 193 4.67 1.50 -27.98
N LYS A 194 5.11 1.67 -26.73
CA LYS A 194 6.53 1.56 -26.34
C LYS A 194 6.94 0.19 -25.78
N ASN A 195 6.00 -0.72 -25.62
CA ASN A 195 6.25 -2.10 -25.20
C ASN A 195 6.43 -3.03 -26.39
#